data_AF-A0A5K1CMB4-F1
#
_entry.id   AF-A0A5K1CMB4-F1
#
_cell.length_a   1.000
_cell.length_b   1.000
_cell.length_c   1.000
_cell.angle_alpha   90.00
_cell.angle_beta   90.00
_cell.angle_gamma   90.00
#
_symmetry.space_group_name_H-M   'P 1'
#
loop_
_entity.id
_entity.type
_entity.pdbx_description
1 polymer ?
#
loop_
_entity_poly.entity_id
_entity_poly.type
_entity_poly.pdbx_seq_one_letter_code
_entity_poly.pdbx_strand_id
1 'polypeptide(L)' 'TRMWRRGADAEGYTANFVETEQIVQCNGFTASFVQ' A
#
# COMPACT_ATOMS: atom_id res chain seq x y z
N THR A 1 -9.22 13.91 19.54
CA THR A 1 -8.92 13.05 18.38
C THR A 1 -8.83 11.61 18.87
N ARG A 2 -9.60 10.68 18.30
CA ARG A 2 -9.51 9.24 18.59
C ARG A 2 -9.07 8.56 17.31
N MET A 3 -7.93 7.86 17.34
CA MET A 3 -7.44 7.10 16.20
C MET A 3 -7.51 5.61 16.54
N TRP A 4 -8.15 4.83 15.67
CA TRP A 4 -8.33 3.39 15.84
C TRP A 4 -7.41 2.67 14.86
N ARG A 5 -6.71 1.64 15.31
CA ARG A 5 -5.91 0.78 14.42
C ARG A 5 -6.82 0.05 13.42
N ARG A 6 -8.05 -0.29 13.76
CA ARG A 6 -8.95 -1.06 12.89
C ARG A 6 -10.02 -0.17 12.28
N GLY A 7 -10.27 -0.35 10.99
CA GLY A 7 -11.29 0.38 10.23
C GLY A 7 -10.76 1.66 9.59
N ALA A 8 -11.62 2.28 8.79
CA ALA A 8 -11.41 3.62 8.26
C ALA A 8 -12.02 4.65 9.23
N ASP A 9 -11.44 5.85 9.29
CA ASP A 9 -12.06 6.99 9.96
C ASP A 9 -13.18 7.62 9.11
N ALA A 10 -13.76 8.72 9.59
CA ALA A 10 -14.85 9.42 8.89
C ALA A 10 -14.41 10.04 7.55
N GLU A 11 -13.11 10.23 7.33
CA GLU A 11 -12.52 10.75 6.10
C GLU A 11 -12.04 9.62 5.16
N GLY A 12 -12.14 8.36 5.61
CA GLY A 12 -11.80 7.18 4.83
C GLY A 12 -10.37 6.68 5.03
N TYR A 13 -9.59 7.28 5.93
CA TYR A 13 -8.21 6.87 6.17
C TYR A 13 -8.13 5.61 7.04
N THR A 14 -7.26 4.68 6.65
CA THR A 14 -6.96 3.49 7.45
C THR A 14 -5.53 3.59 7.99
N ALA A 15 -5.37 3.27 9.28
CA ALA A 15 -4.07 3.40 9.95
C ALA A 15 -3.11 2.22 9.73
N ASN A 16 -3.55 1.18 9.00
CA ASN A 16 -2.78 -0.04 8.78
C ASN A 16 -2.88 -0.54 7.32
N PHE A 17 -3.00 0.38 6.36
CA PHE A 17 -2.84 0.02 4.95
C PHE A 17 -1.39 -0.39 4.70
N VAL A 18 -1.20 -1.48 3.96
CA VAL A 18 0.11 -1.99 3.56
C VAL A 18 0.03 -2.29 2.07
N GLU A 19 1.01 -1.79 1.33
CA GLU A 19 1.21 -2.08 -0.08
C GLU A 19 2.52 -2.85 -0.23
N THR A 20 2.50 -3.85 -1.10
CA THR A 20 3.65 -4.68 -1.45
C THR A 20 3.97 -4.48 -2.92
N GLU A 21 5.24 -4.27 -3.23
CA GLU A 21 5.71 -4.07 -4.60
C GLU A 21 6.71 -5.17 -4.97
N GLN A 22 6.44 -5.87 -6.06
CA GLN A 22 7.39 -6.74 -6.73
C GLN A 22 7.98 -6.02 -7.93
N ILE A 23 9.28 -5.76 -7.87
CA ILE A 23 10.04 -5.15 -8.98
C ILE A 23 10.81 -6.24 -9.72
N VAL A 24 10.70 -6.23 -11.05
CA VAL A 24 11.42 -7.15 -11.94
C VAL A 24 12.25 -6.34 -12.91
N GLN A 25 13.54 -6.67 -13.02
CA GLN A 25 14.44 -6.13 -14.03
C GLN A 25 14.89 -7.26 -14.97
N CYS A 26 14.70 -7.07 -16.28
CA CYS A 26 15.07 -8.06 -17.29
C CYS A 26 15.51 -7.37 -18.57
N ASN A 27 16.73 -7.64 -19.04
CA ASN A 27 17.26 -7.13 -20.32
C ASN A 27 17.11 -5.61 -20.52
N GLY A 28 17.31 -4.83 -19.46
CA GLY A 28 17.16 -3.37 -19.49
C GLY A 28 15.72 -2.86 -19.34
N PHE A 29 14.73 -3.75 -19.31
CA PHE A 29 13.35 -3.43 -18.97
C PHE A 29 13.13 -3.52 -17.46
N THR A 30 12.24 -2.67 -16.95
CA THR A 30 11.78 -2.70 -15.56
C THR A 30 10.28 -2.81 -15.52
N ALA A 31 9.76 -3.70 -14.68
CA ALA A 31 8.34 -3.86 -14.40
C ALA A 31 8.09 -3.82 -12.89
N SER A 32 6.89 -3.39 -12.52
CA SER A 32 6.42 -3.34 -11.14
C SER A 32 5.03 -3.97 -11.06
N PHE A 33 4.81 -4.78 -10.03
CA PHE A 33 3.51 -5.36 -9.68
C PHE A 33 3.21 -5.01 -8.21
N VAL A 34 2.06 -4.37 -7.98
CA VAL A 34 1.68 -3.81 -6.69
C VAL A 34 0.42 -4.50 -6.16
N GLN A 35 0.44 -4.92 -4.88
CA GLN A 35 -0.70 -5.53 -4.15
C GLN A 35 -0.87 -4.90 -2.78
#